data_AF-W6NM03-F1
#
_entry.id   AF-W6NM03-F1
#
_cell.length_a   1.000
_cell.length_b   1.000
_cell.length_c   1.000
_cell.angle_alpha   90.00
_cell.angle_beta   90.00
_cell.angle_gamma   90.00
#
_symmetry.space_group_name_H-M   'P 1'
#
loop_
_entity.id
_entity.type
_entity.pdbx_description
1 polymer ?
#
loop_
_entity_poly.entity_id
_entity_poly.type
_entity_poly.pdbx_seq_one_letter_code
_entity_poly.pdbx_strand_id
1 'polypeptide(L)'
;MSKNYKVTHLIRLTNIIYECTQVYIDKRLKNFNLTKGTYPLACIKQISWYKPMELNVGQSMSAITIRLLIELVYIRKKENLDDIRAYKLYN
;
A
#
# COMPACT_ATOMS: atom_id res chain seq x y z
N MET A 1 -24.63 34.39 1.54
CA MET A 1 -24.04 33.10 1.98
C MET A 1 -22.51 33.20 1.91
N SER A 2 -21.83 33.16 3.06
CA SER A 2 -20.37 33.35 3.15
C SER A 2 -19.59 32.29 2.35
N LYS A 3 -18.55 32.70 1.63
CA LYS A 3 -17.67 31.85 0.81
C LYS A 3 -17.11 30.65 1.59
N ASN A 4 -16.92 30.80 2.90
CA ASN A 4 -16.48 29.73 3.81
C ASN A 4 -17.48 28.58 3.94
N TYR A 5 -18.80 28.84 3.89
CA TYR A 5 -19.80 27.78 3.98
C TYR A 5 -19.71 26.79 2.81
N LYS A 6 -19.47 27.30 1.60
CA LYS A 6 -19.31 26.47 0.40
C LYS A 6 -18.07 25.60 0.48
N VAL A 7 -16.96 26.14 0.96
CA VAL A 7 -15.68 25.40 1.12
C VAL A 7 -15.83 24.28 2.14
N THR A 8 -16.38 24.57 3.33
CA THR A 8 -16.59 23.54 4.37
C THR A 8 -17.55 22.45 3.90
N HIS A 9 -18.60 22.82 3.15
CA HIS A 9 -19.54 21.84 2.59
C HIS A 9 -18.86 20.90 1.59
N LEU A 10 -18.01 21.44 0.70
CA LEU A 10 -17.24 20.63 -0.24
C LEU A 10 -16.25 19.70 0.47
N ILE A 11 -15.52 20.20 1.48
CA ILE A 11 -14.62 19.36 2.29
C ILE A 11 -15.38 18.19 2.92
N ARG A 12 -16.58 18.45 3.46
CA ARG A 12 -17.42 17.40 4.06
C ARG A 12 -17.85 16.35 3.03
N LEU A 13 -18.28 16.79 1.84
CA LEU A 13 -18.64 15.86 0.76
C LEU A 13 -17.45 15.01 0.31
N THR A 14 -16.27 15.61 0.17
CA THR A 14 -15.03 14.89 -0.16
C THR A 14 -14.70 13.84 0.90
N ASN A 15 -14.84 14.17 2.19
CA ASN A 15 -14.60 13.22 3.27
C ASN A 15 -15.59 12.05 3.23
N ILE A 16 -16.87 12.31 2.99
CA ILE A 16 -17.88 11.24 2.86
C ILE A 16 -17.54 10.32 1.69
N ILE A 17 -17.20 10.89 0.53
CA ILE A 17 -16.80 10.11 -0.66
C ILE A 17 -15.56 9.26 -0.34
N TYR A 18 -14.57 9.85 0.34
CA TYR A 18 -13.37 9.16 0.76
C TYR A 18 -13.71 7.98 1.69
N GLU A 19 -14.50 8.19 2.74
CA GLU A 19 -14.92 7.13 3.66
C GLU A 19 -15.69 6.01 2.95
N CYS A 20 -16.65 6.34 2.08
CA CYS A 20 -17.38 5.34 1.29
C CYS A 20 -16.45 4.51 0.41
N THR A 21 -15.51 5.17 -0.27
CA THR A 21 -14.51 4.52 -1.12
C THR A 21 -13.61 3.61 -0.28
N GLN A 22 -13.21 4.08 0.90
CA GLN A 22 -12.41 3.32 1.84
C GLN A 22 -13.16 2.03 2.26
N VAL A 23 -14.41 2.12 2.71
CA VAL A 23 -15.19 0.94 3.12
C VAL A 23 -15.35 -0.05 1.96
N TYR A 24 -15.59 0.43 0.75
CA TYR A 24 -15.73 -0.41 -0.43
C TYR A 24 -14.45 -1.18 -0.76
N ILE A 25 -13.31 -0.48 -0.80
CA ILE A 25 -12.01 -1.09 -1.12
C ILE A 25 -11.64 -2.14 -0.08
N ASP A 26 -11.82 -1.86 1.22
CA ASP A 26 -11.51 -2.86 2.26
C ASP A 26 -12.34 -4.14 2.10
N LYS A 27 -13.64 -4.01 1.79
CA LYS A 27 -14.50 -5.17 1.54
C LYS A 27 -14.03 -6.01 0.35
N ARG A 28 -13.56 -5.35 -0.72
CA ARG A 28 -13.05 -6.05 -1.92
C ARG A 28 -11.70 -6.73 -1.65
N LEU A 29 -10.81 -6.06 -0.94
CA LEU A 29 -9.47 -6.57 -0.64
C LEU A 29 -9.47 -7.72 0.37
N LYS A 30 -10.49 -7.79 1.25
CA LYS A 30 -10.67 -8.94 2.16
C LYS A 30 -10.72 -10.28 1.43
N ASN A 31 -11.31 -10.34 0.23
CA ASN A 31 -11.37 -11.58 -0.57
C ASN A 31 -9.98 -12.08 -1.01
N PHE A 32 -8.97 -11.20 -0.93
CA PHE A 32 -7.59 -11.45 -1.33
C PHE A 32 -6.65 -11.49 -0.12
N ASN A 33 -7.18 -11.45 1.12
CA ASN A 33 -6.39 -11.27 2.36
C ASN A 33 -5.49 -10.02 2.32
N LEU A 34 -5.92 -8.99 1.59
CA LEU A 34 -5.22 -7.72 1.48
C LEU A 34 -5.97 -6.61 2.24
N THR A 35 -5.23 -5.53 2.52
CA THR A 35 -5.76 -4.27 3.04
C THR A 35 -5.32 -3.15 2.13
N LYS A 36 -5.87 -1.94 2.28
CA LYS A 36 -5.41 -0.78 1.51
C LYS A 36 -3.94 -0.43 1.74
N GLY A 37 -3.38 -0.80 2.89
CA GLY A 37 -1.95 -0.60 3.17
C GLY A 37 -1.08 -1.62 2.46
N THR A 38 -1.57 -2.86 2.27
CA THR A 38 -0.79 -3.94 1.65
C THR A 38 -1.01 -4.04 0.13
N TYR A 39 -2.17 -3.62 -0.38
CA TYR A 39 -2.53 -3.70 -1.78
C TYR A 39 -1.58 -2.94 -2.73
N PRO A 40 -1.15 -1.70 -2.44
CA PRO A 40 -0.18 -1.00 -3.28
C PRO A 40 1.12 -1.80 -3.42
N LEU A 41 1.61 -2.38 -2.32
CA LEU A 41 2.83 -3.20 -2.33
C LEU A 41 2.64 -4.49 -3.13
N ALA A 42 1.46 -5.11 -3.02
CA ALA A 42 1.05 -6.26 -3.81
C ALA A 42 0.79 -5.96 -5.30
N CYS A 43 0.96 -4.71 -5.78
CA CYS A 43 0.83 -4.36 -7.19
C CYS A 43 2.18 -4.01 -7.84
N ILE A 44 3.25 -3.91 -7.06
CA ILE A 44 4.54 -3.42 -7.56
C ILE A 44 5.32 -4.60 -8.13
N LYS A 45 5.70 -4.48 -9.40
CA LYS A 45 6.36 -5.56 -10.16
C LYS A 45 7.78 -5.86 -9.69
N GLN A 46 8.49 -4.85 -9.20
CA GLN A 46 9.86 -5.01 -8.73
C GLN A 46 10.16 -3.96 -7.67
N ILE A 47 10.61 -4.43 -6.50
CA ILE A 47 11.07 -3.56 -5.41
C ILE A 47 12.49 -3.97 -5.05
N SER A 48 13.40 -3.00 -5.04
CA SER A 48 14.69 -3.17 -4.39
C SER A 48 14.59 -2.72 -2.93
N TRP A 49 14.84 -3.65 -1.99
CA TRP A 49 14.69 -3.42 -0.54
C TRP A 49 15.46 -2.18 -0.02
N TYR A 50 16.54 -1.79 -0.68
CA TYR A 50 17.37 -0.65 -0.26
C TYR A 50 16.80 0.74 -0.62
N LYS A 51 15.67 0.84 -1.35
CA LYS A 51 15.00 2.13 -1.66
C LYS A 51 13.53 2.18 -1.22
N PRO A 52 13.26 2.26 0.10
CA PRO A 52 11.90 2.48 0.62
C PRO A 52 11.26 3.80 0.13
N MET A 53 12.08 4.76 -0.32
CA MET A 53 11.66 6.08 -0.80
C MET A 53 10.72 6.01 -2.02
N GLU A 54 10.82 4.97 -2.84
CA GLU A 54 9.97 4.78 -4.02
C GLU A 54 8.54 4.33 -3.65
N LEU A 55 8.34 3.86 -2.42
CA LEU A 55 7.08 3.30 -1.96
C LEU A 55 6.22 4.29 -1.17
N ASN A 56 6.79 5.43 -0.75
CA ASN A 56 6.14 6.40 0.14
C ASN A 56 5.53 5.75 1.41
N VAL A 57 6.11 4.61 1.86
CA VAL A 57 5.74 3.89 3.08
C VAL A 57 6.95 3.86 4.01
N GLY A 58 6.73 4.05 5.31
CA GLY A 58 7.80 3.98 6.31
C GLY A 58 8.50 2.61 6.33
N GLN A 59 9.81 2.61 6.60
CA GLN A 59 10.67 1.42 6.59
C GLN A 59 10.22 0.27 7.52
N SER A 60 9.52 0.57 8.61
CA SER A 60 9.03 -0.43 9.57
C SER A 60 7.74 -1.11 9.10
N MET A 61 6.85 -0.36 8.43
CA MET A 61 5.62 -0.89 7.85
C MET A 61 5.92 -1.79 6.65
N SER A 62 7.03 -1.58 5.96
CA SER A 62 7.40 -2.39 4.80
C SER A 62 7.82 -3.82 5.18
N ALA A 63 8.65 -4.04 6.21
CA ALA A 63 9.20 -5.38 6.50
C ALA A 63 8.12 -6.42 6.89
N ILE A 64 7.23 -6.08 7.82
CA ILE A 64 6.13 -6.96 8.26
C ILE A 64 5.17 -7.21 7.10
N THR A 65 4.82 -6.15 6.36
CA THR A 65 3.91 -6.26 5.21
C THR A 65 4.52 -7.09 4.08
N ILE A 66 5.81 -6.94 3.80
CA ILE A 66 6.54 -7.74 2.81
C ILE A 66 6.52 -9.22 3.22
N ARG A 67 6.79 -9.53 4.49
CA ARG A 67 6.71 -10.91 4.98
C ARG A 67 5.32 -11.51 4.77
N LEU A 68 4.27 -10.78 5.16
CA LEU A 68 2.89 -11.18 4.94
C LEU A 68 2.60 -11.41 3.44
N LEU A 69 3.07 -10.53 2.56
CA LEU A 69 2.87 -10.66 1.11
C LEU A 69 3.66 -11.83 0.50
N ILE A 70 4.81 -12.20 1.05
CA ILE A 70 5.53 -13.42 0.68
C ILE A 70 4.74 -14.66 1.12
N GLU A 71 4.23 -14.68 2.36
CA GLU A 71 3.40 -15.76 2.90
C GLU A 71 2.10 -15.94 2.09
N LEU A 72 1.51 -14.83 1.64
CA LEU A 72 0.33 -14.82 0.76
C LEU A 72 0.66 -15.04 -0.73
N VAL A 73 1.92 -15.28 -1.08
CA VAL A 73 2.40 -15.58 -2.45
C VAL A 73 2.18 -14.43 -3.45
N TYR A 74 1.99 -13.19 -2.95
CA TYR A 74 1.97 -11.98 -3.76
C TYR A 74 3.37 -11.46 -4.07
N ILE A 75 4.38 -11.86 -3.30
CA ILE A 75 5.76 -11.42 -3.52
C ILE A 75 6.71 -12.60 -3.40
N ARG A 76 7.69 -12.67 -4.29
CA ARG A 76 8.81 -13.60 -4.26
C ARG A 76 10.09 -12.86 -3.94
N LYS A 77 10.84 -13.41 -2.99
CA LYS A 77 12.21 -12.97 -2.70
C LYS A 77 13.16 -13.70 -3.64
N LYS A 78 13.93 -12.96 -4.45
CA LYS A 78 15.09 -13.49 -5.16
C LYS A 78 16.35 -12.94 -4.51
N GLU A 79 17.20 -13.85 -4.05
CA GLU A 79 18.50 -13.47 -3.54
C GLU A 79 19.34 -12.86 -4.67
N ASN A 80 20.03 -11.77 -4.35
CA ASN A 80 21.00 -11.20 -5.25
C ASN A 80 22.33 -11.92 -4.97
N LEU A 81 22.85 -12.63 -5.97
CA LEU A 81 24.05 -13.46 -5.82
C LEU A 81 25.29 -12.62 -5.53
N ASP A 82 25.28 -11.34 -5.90
CA ASP A 82 26.39 -10.39 -5.70
C ASP A 82 26.36 -9.72 -4.32
N ASP A 83 25.19 -9.61 -3.69
CA ASP A 83 25.02 -9.04 -2.35
C ASP A 83 23.79 -9.64 -1.66
N ILE A 84 24.05 -10.56 -0.73
CA ILE A 84 23.03 -11.28 0.05
C ILE A 84 22.16 -10.30 0.87
N ARG A 85 22.68 -9.11 1.22
CA ARG A 85 21.94 -8.08 1.96
C ARG A 85 20.96 -7.32 1.08
N ALA A 86 21.12 -7.37 -0.24
CA ALA A 86 20.32 -6.65 -1.23
C ALA A 86 19.40 -7.59 -2.01
N TYR A 87 18.44 -8.23 -1.34
CA TYR A 87 17.46 -9.07 -2.03
C TYR A 87 16.48 -8.22 -2.85
N LYS A 88 16.08 -8.76 -4.01
CA LYS A 88 15.07 -8.17 -4.89
C LYS A 88 13.73 -8.85 -4.65
N LEU A 89 12.67 -8.04 -4.54
CA LEU A 89 11.30 -8.51 -4.42
C LEU A 89 10.61 -8.39 -5.78
N TYR A 90 9.89 -9.44 -6.16
CA TYR A 90 9.15 -9.54 -7.40
C TYR A 90 7.71 -9.94 -7.09
N ASN A 91 6.76 -9.51 -7.90
CA ASN A 91 5.37 -9.96 -7.86
C ASN A 91 5.09 -10.84 -9.07
#